data_AF-C3ZTR2-F1
#
_entry.id   AF-C3ZTR2-F1
#
_cell.length_a   1.000
_cell.length_b   1.000
_cell.length_c   1.000
_cell.angle_alpha   90.00
_cell.angle_beta   90.00
_cell.angle_gamma   90.00
#
_symmetry.space_group_name_H-M   'P 1'
#
loop_
_entity.id
_entity.type
_entity.pdbx_description
1 polymer ?
#
loop_
_entity_poly.entity_id
_entity_poly.type
_entity_poly.pdbx_seq_one_letter_code
_entity_poly.pdbx_strand_id
1 'polypeptide(L)'
;MAKQCLNCVIVCAVFTLALSGLASSKFSSDRYCSKYHILNETWRGVQVKTIELHGQHHCDNTEGFQTARWYRFMGEAGTAMPTEPPPLSHRCGSDAPVWMNGINPTYEDGVVDRQVCARFRGRTCSWKWNIRVKRCPEGFLIYKLRPVKACSLTYCGIGIQNMTVDDVARPASNEIEDGSGALDKREEVPVAKVHRACNNYITLDEPQRSVHYQIDPNTGTSTLLCDKRSEVKNGSWYRFVGEGGVTMATERPLSTNRCGTHAPVWMRGRHPNVTDGVVTRTVCAFWDGNDCKWSWEIKVLSCPGDYFVYKLRKAKECLLAYCTTG
;
A
#
# COMPACT_ATOMS: atom_id res chain seq x y z
N MET A 1 -13.65 38.95 -74.50
CA MET A 1 -13.30 37.55 -74.81
C MET A 1 -11.96 37.27 -74.15
N ALA A 2 -11.92 36.51 -73.04
CA ALA A 2 -11.27 35.18 -72.93
C ALA A 2 -9.73 35.23 -73.12
N LYS A 3 -8.82 34.76 -72.26
CA LYS A 3 -8.82 33.76 -71.17
C LYS A 3 -7.50 33.88 -70.35
N GLN A 4 -7.61 33.63 -69.05
CA GLN A 4 -6.65 32.99 -68.10
C GLN A 4 -5.19 33.45 -67.97
N CYS A 5 -4.95 34.12 -66.83
CA CYS A 5 -3.68 34.21 -66.09
C CYS A 5 -3.38 32.89 -65.34
N LEU A 6 -2.12 32.46 -65.30
CA LEU A 6 -1.61 31.50 -64.32
C LEU A 6 -0.34 32.05 -63.65
N ASN A 7 -0.58 32.65 -62.49
CA ASN A 7 0.24 32.81 -61.28
C ASN A 7 1.73 33.22 -61.36
N CYS A 8 1.95 34.49 -61.01
CA CYS A 8 3.07 34.97 -60.20
C CYS A 8 2.44 35.65 -58.95
N VAL A 9 2.84 35.27 -57.73
CA VAL A 9 3.15 36.16 -56.58
C VAL A 9 3.60 35.31 -55.37
N ILE A 10 4.70 35.79 -54.79
CA ILE A 10 5.49 35.38 -53.63
C ILE A 10 4.73 35.58 -52.31
N VAL A 11 4.79 34.64 -51.35
CA VAL A 11 4.81 34.94 -49.89
C VAL A 11 5.61 33.88 -49.11
N CYS A 12 6.48 34.34 -48.21
CA CYS A 12 7.36 33.62 -47.28
C CYS A 12 6.66 32.58 -46.38
N ALA A 13 7.34 31.45 -46.12
CA ALA A 13 7.41 30.81 -44.79
C ALA A 13 8.55 29.77 -44.73
N VAL A 14 9.55 30.05 -43.88
CA VAL A 14 10.52 29.07 -43.39
C VAL A 14 9.81 28.16 -42.39
N PHE A 15 9.82 26.85 -42.56
CA PHE A 15 9.72 25.90 -41.43
C PHE A 15 10.23 24.51 -41.83
N THR A 16 11.35 24.13 -41.23
CA THR A 16 11.86 22.76 -41.13
C THR A 16 11.00 21.95 -40.15
N LEU A 17 10.42 20.84 -40.60
CA LEU A 17 9.77 19.80 -39.79
C LEU A 17 10.07 18.44 -40.48
N ALA A 18 10.44 17.35 -39.83
CA ALA A 18 10.34 16.98 -38.43
C ALA A 18 11.41 15.93 -38.07
N LEU A 19 11.99 16.08 -36.88
CA LEU A 19 12.62 15.02 -36.10
C LEU A 19 11.77 14.84 -34.85
N SER A 20 11.15 13.68 -34.68
CA SER A 20 10.86 13.08 -33.36
C SER A 20 10.07 11.80 -33.54
N GLY A 21 10.79 10.67 -33.51
CA GLY A 21 10.21 9.43 -33.00
C GLY A 21 9.94 9.61 -31.51
N LEU A 22 8.81 10.22 -31.17
CA LEU A 22 8.25 10.12 -29.82
C LEU A 22 7.83 8.66 -29.63
N ALA A 23 8.71 7.89 -28.97
CA ALA A 23 8.28 6.71 -28.25
C ALA A 23 7.19 7.18 -27.27
N SER A 24 5.94 6.91 -27.62
CA SER A 24 4.79 7.18 -26.79
C SER A 24 4.90 6.26 -25.57
N SER A 25 5.54 6.74 -24.49
CA SER A 25 5.33 6.16 -23.17
C SER A 25 3.91 6.53 -22.75
N LYS A 26 2.93 5.82 -23.32
CA LYS A 26 1.63 5.69 -22.68
C LYS A 26 1.90 4.98 -21.35
N PHE A 27 2.16 5.77 -20.32
CA PHE A 27 1.88 5.35 -18.96
C PHE A 27 0.37 5.07 -18.97
N SER A 28 0.02 3.81 -19.17
CA SER A 28 -1.36 3.36 -19.22
C SER A 28 -1.93 3.66 -17.85
N SER A 29 -2.62 4.80 -17.73
CA SER A 29 -3.53 5.09 -16.64
C SER A 29 -4.46 3.89 -16.56
N ASP A 30 -4.15 2.99 -15.63
CA ASP A 30 -4.91 1.78 -15.46
C ASP A 30 -6.24 2.22 -14.84
N ARG A 31 -7.27 2.35 -15.69
CA ARG A 31 -8.57 2.93 -15.35
C ARG A 31 -9.16 2.39 -14.04
N TYR A 32 -8.80 1.16 -13.67
CA TYR A 32 -9.29 0.49 -12.46
C TYR A 32 -8.57 0.94 -11.18
N CYS A 33 -7.31 1.38 -11.29
CA CYS A 33 -6.48 1.80 -10.16
C CYS A 33 -6.76 3.23 -9.68
N SER A 34 -7.57 4.00 -10.40
CA SER A 34 -8.00 5.35 -9.98
C SER A 34 -9.47 5.43 -9.61
N LYS A 35 -10.25 4.35 -9.79
CA LYS A 35 -11.69 4.32 -9.52
C LYS A 35 -12.13 2.99 -8.91
N TYR A 36 -12.28 3.00 -7.59
CA TYR A 36 -12.76 1.88 -6.79
C TYR A 36 -13.65 2.37 -5.65
N HIS A 37 -14.39 1.45 -5.02
CA HIS A 37 -15.09 1.70 -3.76
C HIS A 37 -14.21 1.25 -2.60
N ILE A 38 -14.24 1.99 -1.50
CA ILE A 38 -13.42 1.70 -0.33
C ILE A 38 -14.21 0.78 0.61
N LEU A 39 -13.56 -0.26 1.11
CA LEU A 39 -14.04 -1.12 2.19
C LEU A 39 -13.14 -0.85 3.39
N ASN A 40 -13.64 -0.08 4.36
CA ASN A 40 -12.89 0.36 5.53
C ASN A 40 -13.60 0.12 6.86
N GLU A 41 -14.75 -0.54 6.82
CA GLU A 41 -15.56 -0.80 7.98
C GLU A 41 -14.81 -1.74 8.93
N THR A 42 -14.71 -1.36 10.21
CA THR A 42 -13.97 -2.08 11.25
C THR A 42 -14.34 -3.55 11.34
N TRP A 43 -15.65 -3.84 11.21
CA TRP A 43 -16.18 -5.19 11.30
C TRP A 43 -15.68 -6.12 10.19
N ARG A 44 -15.08 -5.62 9.10
CA ARG A 44 -14.54 -6.46 8.01
C ARG A 44 -13.20 -7.13 8.34
N GLY A 45 -12.53 -6.73 9.41
CA GLY A 45 -11.25 -7.33 9.80
C GLY A 45 -11.39 -8.80 10.23
N VAL A 46 -10.46 -9.65 9.79
CA VAL A 46 -10.45 -11.10 10.08
C VAL A 46 -10.38 -11.44 11.57
N GLN A 47 -9.86 -10.51 12.38
CA GLN A 47 -9.78 -10.62 13.84
C GLN A 47 -11.11 -10.33 14.54
N VAL A 48 -12.02 -9.56 13.93
CA VAL A 48 -13.27 -9.13 14.58
C VAL A 48 -14.24 -10.30 14.68
N LYS A 49 -14.68 -10.63 15.91
CA LYS A 49 -15.68 -11.68 16.13
C LYS A 49 -17.09 -11.10 16.02
N THR A 50 -17.98 -11.76 15.30
CA THR A 50 -19.37 -11.30 15.12
C THR A 50 -20.13 -11.16 16.45
N ILE A 51 -19.82 -11.99 17.43
CA ILE A 51 -20.40 -11.92 18.78
C ILE A 51 -20.03 -10.62 19.53
N GLU A 52 -18.90 -10.00 19.20
CA GLU A 52 -18.45 -8.73 19.79
C GLU A 52 -19.24 -7.53 19.23
N LEU A 53 -20.00 -7.73 18.15
CA LEU A 53 -20.88 -6.73 17.53
C LEU A 53 -22.31 -6.77 18.06
N HIS A 54 -22.53 -7.30 19.28
CA HIS A 54 -23.85 -7.40 19.91
C HIS A 54 -24.92 -8.10 19.06
N GLY A 55 -24.53 -9.08 18.24
CA GLY A 55 -25.44 -9.80 17.36
C GLY A 55 -25.82 -9.06 16.07
N GLN A 56 -25.13 -7.96 15.74
CA GLN A 56 -25.29 -7.29 14.45
C GLN A 56 -24.63 -8.12 13.34
N HIS A 57 -25.45 -8.77 12.51
CA HIS A 57 -24.98 -9.53 11.35
C HIS A 57 -24.83 -8.60 10.14
N HIS A 58 -23.61 -8.53 9.61
CA HIS A 58 -23.31 -7.83 8.37
C HIS A 58 -23.24 -8.81 7.20
N CYS A 59 -23.57 -8.33 6.00
CA CYS A 59 -23.45 -9.11 4.78
C CYS A 59 -23.21 -8.23 3.55
N ASP A 60 -22.43 -8.75 2.60
CA ASP A 60 -22.15 -8.06 1.32
C ASP A 60 -23.20 -8.43 0.25
N ASN A 61 -24.48 -8.33 0.61
CA ASN A 61 -25.60 -8.61 -0.28
C ASN A 61 -25.82 -7.46 -1.29
N THR A 62 -26.86 -7.55 -2.10
CA THR A 62 -27.17 -6.55 -3.14
C THR A 62 -27.58 -5.17 -2.62
N GLU A 63 -27.87 -5.02 -1.33
CA GLU A 63 -28.24 -3.72 -0.73
C GLU A 63 -27.00 -2.86 -0.43
N GLY A 64 -25.87 -3.50 -0.09
CA GLY A 64 -24.59 -2.82 0.17
C GLY A 64 -23.51 -3.05 -0.89
N PHE A 65 -23.70 -4.02 -1.80
CA PHE A 65 -22.67 -4.47 -2.73
C PHE A 65 -23.16 -4.41 -4.19
N GLN A 66 -22.33 -3.89 -5.08
CA GLN A 66 -22.68 -3.68 -6.49
C GLN A 66 -21.92 -4.67 -7.38
N THR A 67 -22.62 -5.24 -8.36
CA THR A 67 -21.99 -6.07 -9.39
C THR A 67 -21.05 -5.23 -10.28
N ALA A 68 -19.98 -5.87 -10.75
CA ALA A 68 -19.01 -5.29 -11.70
C ALA A 68 -18.19 -4.08 -11.23
N ARG A 69 -18.21 -3.74 -9.93
CA ARG A 69 -17.41 -2.67 -9.33
C ARG A 69 -16.08 -3.19 -8.77
N TRP A 70 -15.05 -2.34 -8.77
CA TRP A 70 -13.77 -2.59 -8.11
C TRP A 70 -13.78 -2.06 -6.69
N TYR A 71 -13.19 -2.80 -5.77
CA TYR A 71 -13.13 -2.53 -4.34
C TYR A 71 -11.69 -2.54 -3.84
N ARG A 72 -11.38 -1.69 -2.86
CA ARG A 72 -10.08 -1.65 -2.17
C ARG A 72 -10.33 -1.72 -0.67
N PHE A 73 -9.64 -2.63 0.01
CA PHE A 73 -9.60 -2.66 1.47
C PHE A 73 -8.68 -1.55 1.98
N MET A 74 -9.16 -0.75 2.94
CA MET A 74 -8.39 0.31 3.61
C MET A 74 -8.75 0.39 5.11
N GLY A 75 -7.97 1.16 5.87
CA GLY A 75 -8.26 1.43 7.28
C GLY A 75 -8.31 0.17 8.14
N GLU A 76 -9.30 0.11 9.04
CA GLU A 76 -9.47 -0.94 10.04
C GLU A 76 -9.82 -2.31 9.44
N ALA A 77 -10.39 -2.32 8.23
CA ALA A 77 -10.62 -3.53 7.45
C ALA A 77 -9.30 -4.16 6.94
N GLY A 78 -8.17 -3.44 7.00
CA GLY A 78 -6.88 -3.86 6.46
C GLY A 78 -6.73 -3.48 4.98
N THR A 79 -5.70 -4.02 4.32
CA THR A 79 -5.26 -3.61 2.97
C THR A 79 -5.53 -4.66 1.88
N ALA A 80 -5.92 -5.86 2.27
CA ALA A 80 -6.12 -6.99 1.37
C ALA A 80 -7.13 -7.98 1.93
N MET A 81 -7.66 -8.87 1.07
CA MET A 81 -8.33 -10.08 1.55
C MET A 81 -7.28 -11.04 2.13
N PRO A 82 -7.59 -11.81 3.19
CA PRO A 82 -6.70 -12.85 3.66
C PRO A 82 -6.54 -13.93 2.59
N THR A 83 -5.29 -14.33 2.33
CA THR A 83 -4.92 -15.41 1.40
C THR A 83 -4.95 -16.79 2.04
N GLU A 84 -5.13 -16.82 3.36
CA GLU A 84 -5.26 -18.01 4.19
C GLU A 84 -6.66 -18.09 4.79
N PRO A 85 -7.16 -19.29 5.12
CA PRO A 85 -8.45 -19.44 5.77
C PRO A 85 -8.50 -18.66 7.08
N PRO A 86 -9.57 -17.89 7.35
CA PRO A 86 -9.83 -17.32 8.66
C PRO A 86 -9.80 -18.42 9.73
N PRO A 87 -9.34 -18.12 10.97
CA PRO A 87 -9.13 -19.14 11.99
C PRO A 87 -10.43 -19.85 12.37
N LEU A 88 -11.55 -19.12 12.40
CA LEU A 88 -12.86 -19.63 12.78
C LEU A 88 -13.96 -19.07 11.87
N SER A 89 -15.13 -19.70 11.92
CA SER A 89 -16.38 -19.08 11.49
C SER A 89 -16.74 -17.93 12.44
N HIS A 90 -17.73 -17.10 12.09
CA HIS A 90 -18.11 -15.91 12.88
C HIS A 90 -16.97 -14.87 12.97
N ARG A 91 -16.46 -14.46 11.81
CA ARG A 91 -15.45 -13.41 11.64
C ARG A 91 -15.90 -12.41 10.60
N CYS A 92 -15.27 -11.25 10.59
CA CYS A 92 -15.54 -10.20 9.60
C CYS A 92 -17.01 -9.74 9.63
N GLY A 93 -17.59 -9.72 10.83
CA GLY A 93 -18.97 -9.29 11.06
C GLY A 93 -20.06 -10.22 10.50
N SER A 94 -19.72 -11.45 10.09
CA SER A 94 -20.70 -12.42 9.56
C SER A 94 -20.41 -13.84 10.02
N ASP A 95 -21.31 -14.79 9.74
CA ASP A 95 -21.14 -16.19 10.13
C ASP A 95 -20.15 -16.96 9.25
N ALA A 96 -20.07 -16.56 7.98
CA ALA A 96 -19.30 -17.23 6.95
C ALA A 96 -18.30 -16.25 6.31
N PRO A 97 -17.16 -15.99 6.97
CA PRO A 97 -16.13 -15.12 6.44
C PRO A 97 -15.57 -15.63 5.11
N VAL A 98 -15.47 -14.72 4.14
CA VAL A 98 -14.99 -15.00 2.78
C VAL A 98 -13.54 -14.53 2.65
N TRP A 99 -12.67 -15.46 2.25
CA TRP A 99 -11.24 -15.25 2.05
C TRP A 99 -10.82 -15.64 0.63
N MET A 100 -9.64 -15.19 0.19
CA MET A 100 -9.14 -15.45 -1.14
C MET A 100 -8.20 -16.66 -1.12
N ASN A 101 -8.51 -17.69 -1.91
CA ASN A 101 -7.66 -18.86 -2.04
C ASN A 101 -6.58 -18.60 -3.12
N GLY A 102 -5.32 -18.70 -2.69
CA GLY A 102 -4.13 -18.47 -3.53
C GLY A 102 -3.40 -17.19 -3.15
N ILE A 103 -2.39 -16.83 -3.96
CA ILE A 103 -1.50 -15.71 -3.68
C ILE A 103 -2.00 -14.40 -4.30
N ASN A 104 -1.66 -13.28 -3.64
CA ASN A 104 -1.88 -11.94 -4.18
C ASN A 104 -1.09 -11.76 -5.50
N PRO A 105 -1.71 -11.17 -6.55
CA PRO A 105 -1.01 -10.90 -7.79
C PRO A 105 0.14 -9.89 -7.60
N THR A 106 1.12 -9.96 -8.49
CA THR A 106 2.10 -8.91 -8.74
C THR A 106 1.55 -7.88 -9.73
N TYR A 107 2.28 -6.80 -9.95
CA TYR A 107 1.89 -5.79 -10.94
C TYR A 107 1.87 -6.35 -12.37
N GLU A 108 2.88 -7.16 -12.71
CA GLU A 108 3.05 -7.76 -14.05
C GLU A 108 1.97 -8.79 -14.38
N ASP A 109 1.39 -9.43 -13.37
CA ASP A 109 0.28 -10.38 -13.55
C ASP A 109 -0.98 -9.71 -14.12
N GLY A 110 -1.10 -8.38 -13.99
CA GLY A 110 -2.27 -7.64 -14.43
C GLY A 110 -3.54 -8.05 -13.67
N VAL A 111 -4.64 -8.22 -14.41
CA VAL A 111 -5.90 -8.68 -13.83
C VAL A 111 -5.94 -10.21 -13.88
N VAL A 112 -6.01 -10.85 -12.72
CA VAL A 112 -6.08 -12.31 -12.61
C VAL A 112 -7.36 -12.75 -11.94
N ASP A 113 -7.83 -13.94 -12.32
CA ASP A 113 -8.92 -14.61 -11.61
C ASP A 113 -8.35 -15.32 -10.36
N ARG A 114 -9.08 -15.22 -9.25
CA ARG A 114 -8.81 -15.94 -8.00
C ARG A 114 -10.09 -16.55 -7.47
N GLN A 115 -9.98 -17.72 -6.87
CA GLN A 115 -11.09 -18.33 -6.17
C GLN A 115 -11.17 -17.72 -4.77
N VAL A 116 -12.37 -17.39 -4.31
CA VAL A 116 -12.66 -17.10 -2.91
C VAL A 116 -13.44 -18.24 -2.30
N CYS A 117 -13.27 -18.40 -0.99
CA CYS A 117 -13.84 -19.45 -0.19
C CYS A 117 -14.55 -18.85 1.03
N ALA A 118 -15.73 -19.35 1.35
CA ALA A 118 -16.46 -18.99 2.56
C ALA A 118 -16.26 -20.09 3.61
N ARG A 119 -15.66 -19.74 4.76
CA ARG A 119 -15.45 -20.68 5.87
C ARG A 119 -16.72 -20.79 6.71
N PHE A 120 -17.28 -21.98 6.85
CA PHE A 120 -18.53 -22.15 7.60
C PHE A 120 -18.58 -23.50 8.30
N ARG A 121 -19.01 -23.52 9.57
CA ARG A 121 -19.18 -24.74 10.40
C ARG A 121 -17.96 -25.67 10.36
N GLY A 122 -16.78 -25.11 10.60
CA GLY A 122 -15.53 -25.87 10.67
C GLY A 122 -14.91 -26.25 9.31
N ARG A 123 -15.64 -26.12 8.20
CA ARG A 123 -15.10 -26.31 6.85
C ARG A 123 -14.46 -25.01 6.35
N THR A 124 -13.22 -25.10 5.86
CA THR A 124 -12.44 -23.96 5.35
C THR A 124 -13.00 -23.34 4.08
N CYS A 125 -13.75 -24.11 3.27
CA CYS A 125 -14.35 -23.65 2.03
C CYS A 125 -15.70 -24.36 1.77
N SER A 126 -16.77 -23.89 2.41
CA SER A 126 -18.14 -24.42 2.24
C SER A 126 -18.80 -23.94 0.96
N TRP A 127 -18.53 -22.69 0.57
CA TRP A 127 -18.94 -22.12 -0.71
C TRP A 127 -17.74 -21.48 -1.38
N LYS A 128 -17.69 -21.54 -2.71
CA LYS A 128 -16.60 -20.99 -3.50
C LYS A 128 -17.05 -20.37 -4.79
N TRP A 129 -16.35 -19.33 -5.22
CA TRP A 129 -16.55 -18.69 -6.52
C TRP A 129 -15.31 -17.93 -6.95
N ASN A 130 -15.29 -17.46 -8.20
CA ASN A 130 -14.18 -16.68 -8.71
C ASN A 130 -14.48 -15.18 -8.62
N ILE A 131 -13.43 -14.42 -8.32
CA ILE A 131 -13.34 -12.95 -8.39
C ILE A 131 -12.18 -12.58 -9.30
N ARG A 132 -12.08 -11.30 -9.66
CA ARG A 132 -10.85 -10.75 -10.25
C ARG A 132 -10.10 -9.90 -9.25
N VAL A 133 -8.78 -10.00 -9.26
CA VAL A 133 -7.89 -9.18 -8.42
C VAL A 133 -6.74 -8.66 -9.27
N LYS A 134 -6.25 -7.47 -8.92
CA LYS A 134 -5.12 -6.83 -9.58
C LYS A 134 -4.30 -6.07 -8.54
N ARG A 135 -2.97 -6.07 -8.72
CA ARG A 135 -2.09 -5.12 -8.04
C ARG A 135 -1.89 -3.87 -8.89
N CYS A 136 -2.14 -2.72 -8.30
CA CYS A 136 -1.96 -1.41 -8.95
C CYS A 136 -0.49 -0.98 -8.93
N PRO A 137 -0.08 -0.03 -9.80
CA PRO A 137 1.30 0.47 -9.84
C PRO A 137 1.82 0.95 -8.48
N GLU A 138 0.95 1.58 -7.70
CA GLU A 138 1.21 2.09 -6.34
C GLU A 138 1.29 0.98 -5.27
N GLY A 139 1.12 -0.29 -5.68
CA GLY A 139 1.32 -1.47 -4.83
C GLY A 139 0.08 -1.98 -4.10
N PHE A 140 -1.01 -1.22 -4.03
CA PHE A 140 -2.26 -1.70 -3.40
C PHE A 140 -3.01 -2.70 -4.29
N LEU A 141 -3.92 -3.46 -3.67
CA LEU A 141 -4.75 -4.45 -4.34
C LEU A 141 -6.17 -3.93 -4.53
N ILE A 142 -6.72 -4.19 -5.73
CA ILE A 142 -8.14 -3.98 -6.03
C ILE A 142 -8.79 -5.29 -6.41
N TYR A 143 -10.06 -5.43 -6.02
CA TYR A 143 -10.84 -6.65 -6.17
C TYR A 143 -12.14 -6.34 -6.92
N LYS A 144 -12.41 -7.05 -8.01
CA LYS A 144 -13.71 -7.04 -8.67
C LYS A 144 -14.58 -8.11 -8.02
N LEU A 145 -15.25 -7.69 -6.97
CA LEU A 145 -16.09 -8.53 -6.13
C LEU A 145 -17.54 -8.54 -6.65
N ARG A 146 -18.32 -9.53 -6.24
CA ARG A 146 -19.75 -9.64 -6.58
C ARG A 146 -20.58 -9.77 -5.31
N PRO A 147 -21.85 -9.30 -5.32
CA PRO A 147 -22.74 -9.48 -4.17
C PRO A 147 -22.85 -10.95 -3.79
N VAL A 148 -22.82 -11.22 -2.49
CA VAL A 148 -23.02 -12.58 -1.96
C VAL A 148 -24.51 -12.94 -2.02
N LYS A 149 -24.80 -14.23 -2.22
CA LYS A 149 -26.18 -14.72 -2.38
C LYS A 149 -26.93 -14.95 -1.06
N ALA A 150 -26.22 -15.04 0.06
CA ALA A 150 -26.81 -15.26 1.38
C ALA A 150 -26.27 -14.23 2.37
N CYS A 151 -27.14 -13.69 3.22
CA CYS A 151 -26.79 -12.64 4.19
C CYS A 151 -26.08 -13.19 5.44
N SER A 152 -25.24 -14.21 5.24
CA SER A 152 -24.33 -14.77 6.24
C SER A 152 -22.87 -14.65 5.80
N LEU A 153 -22.59 -14.10 4.61
CA LEU A 153 -21.25 -14.03 4.03
C LEU A 153 -20.78 -12.56 3.91
N THR A 154 -19.52 -12.33 4.28
CA THR A 154 -18.82 -11.05 4.09
C THR A 154 -17.41 -11.27 3.55
N TYR A 155 -16.97 -10.40 2.66
CA TYR A 155 -15.57 -10.35 2.24
C TYR A 155 -14.73 -9.81 3.39
N CYS A 156 -13.85 -10.67 3.90
CA CYS A 156 -12.90 -10.30 4.93
C CYS A 156 -11.78 -9.45 4.34
N GLY A 157 -11.37 -8.46 5.11
CA GLY A 157 -10.04 -7.92 4.99
C GLY A 157 -9.13 -8.52 6.06
N ILE A 158 -7.81 -8.43 5.86
CA ILE A 158 -6.82 -8.89 6.84
C ILE A 158 -6.90 -8.12 8.17
N GLY A 159 -7.63 -7.00 8.20
CA GLY A 159 -7.81 -6.14 9.35
C GLY A 159 -6.53 -5.44 9.78
N ILE A 160 -6.64 -4.61 10.81
CA ILE A 160 -5.49 -4.17 11.59
C ILE A 160 -5.11 -5.28 12.57
N GLN A 161 -3.91 -5.83 12.45
CA GLN A 161 -3.35 -6.67 13.51
C GLN A 161 -2.97 -5.74 14.66
N ASN A 162 -3.92 -5.47 15.56
CA ASN A 162 -3.58 -4.98 16.88
C ASN A 162 -2.76 -6.08 17.56
N MET A 163 -1.43 -5.96 17.52
CA MET A 163 -0.57 -6.63 18.48
C MET A 163 -0.89 -6.04 19.85
N THR A 164 -1.91 -6.57 20.52
CA THR A 164 -1.99 -6.49 21.97
C THR A 164 -0.80 -7.27 22.50
N VAL A 165 0.09 -6.59 23.22
CA VAL A 165 1.34 -7.16 23.77
C VAL A 165 1.08 -8.18 24.89
N ASP A 166 -0.18 -8.57 25.14
CA ASP A 166 -0.55 -9.36 26.32
C ASP A 166 -0.71 -10.88 26.10
N ASP A 167 -0.52 -11.41 24.88
CA ASP A 167 -0.59 -12.87 24.65
C ASP A 167 0.79 -13.54 24.53
N VAL A 168 1.87 -12.86 24.92
CA VAL A 168 3.14 -13.54 25.26
C VAL A 168 3.01 -14.09 26.68
N ALA A 169 2.58 -15.34 26.76
CA ALA A 169 2.85 -16.27 27.85
C ALA A 169 2.78 -15.67 29.27
N ARG A 170 1.59 -15.63 29.86
CA ARG A 170 1.51 -15.85 31.31
C ARG A 170 1.29 -17.34 31.55
N PRO A 171 2.27 -18.05 32.15
CA PRO A 171 2.07 -19.43 32.55
C PRO A 171 0.98 -19.47 33.61
N ALA A 172 -0.01 -20.33 33.39
CA ALA A 172 -0.79 -20.88 34.48
C ALA A 172 0.16 -21.80 35.26
N SER A 173 0.73 -21.30 36.35
CA SER A 173 1.33 -22.14 37.38
C SER A 173 0.50 -21.97 38.65
N ASN A 174 -0.35 -22.97 38.93
CA ASN A 174 -0.51 -23.60 40.24
C ASN A 174 -1.72 -24.54 40.19
N GLU A 175 -1.57 -25.70 39.54
CA GLU A 175 -2.26 -26.93 39.95
C GLU A 175 -1.29 -28.10 39.82
N ILE A 176 -1.40 -29.01 40.78
CA ILE A 176 -0.42 -29.99 41.26
C ILE A 176 -0.20 -31.14 40.26
N GLU A 177 1.04 -31.65 40.21
CA GLU A 177 1.48 -32.80 39.42
C GLU A 177 0.69 -34.09 39.71
N ASP A 178 0.35 -34.84 38.65
CA ASP A 178 0.64 -36.28 38.62
C ASP A 178 0.79 -36.80 37.17
N GLY A 179 1.90 -37.48 36.91
CA GLY A 179 1.88 -38.78 36.24
C GLY A 179 1.73 -38.92 34.72
N SER A 180 2.89 -39.02 34.05
CA SER A 180 3.20 -39.96 32.94
C SER A 180 2.76 -39.63 31.49
N GLY A 181 3.74 -39.68 30.56
CA GLY A 181 3.47 -39.81 29.13
C GLY A 181 4.58 -39.24 28.24
N ALA A 182 5.32 -40.11 27.56
CA ALA A 182 6.51 -39.80 26.77
C ALA A 182 6.24 -39.14 25.39
N LEU A 183 7.26 -38.41 24.93
CA LEU A 183 7.68 -38.13 23.54
C LEU A 183 6.62 -37.62 22.54
N ASP A 184 6.67 -36.31 22.28
CA ASP A 184 6.80 -35.84 20.90
C ASP A 184 7.79 -34.66 20.86
N LYS A 185 8.89 -34.82 20.13
CA LYS A 185 9.78 -33.70 19.84
C LYS A 185 9.07 -32.84 18.82
N ARG A 186 8.28 -31.86 19.29
CA ARG A 186 7.92 -30.73 18.45
C ARG A 186 9.20 -29.98 18.11
N GLU A 187 9.65 -30.16 16.88
CA GLU A 187 10.50 -29.19 16.23
C GLU A 187 9.71 -27.87 16.20
N GLU A 188 10.14 -26.90 17.01
CA GLU A 188 9.61 -25.55 16.97
C GLU A 188 9.84 -24.98 15.57
N VAL A 189 8.79 -24.97 14.75
CA VAL A 189 8.79 -24.20 13.51
C VAL A 189 9.04 -22.74 13.89
N PRO A 190 10.15 -22.10 13.45
CA PRO A 190 10.45 -20.75 13.87
C PRO A 190 9.37 -19.82 13.33
N VAL A 191 8.55 -19.24 14.22
CA VAL A 191 7.77 -18.05 13.88
C VAL A 191 8.80 -17.02 13.41
N ALA A 192 8.77 -16.68 12.12
CA ALA A 192 9.74 -15.77 11.52
C ALA A 192 9.83 -14.51 12.39
N LYS A 193 10.96 -14.37 13.08
CA LYS A 193 11.18 -13.35 14.09
C LYS A 193 10.96 -11.98 13.45
N VAL A 194 9.86 -11.31 13.82
CA VAL A 194 9.54 -9.98 13.30
C VAL A 194 10.70 -9.05 13.61
N HIS A 195 11.27 -8.44 12.58
CA HIS A 195 12.45 -7.60 12.73
C HIS A 195 12.10 -6.40 13.63
N ARG A 196 12.92 -6.14 14.66
CA ARG A 196 12.64 -5.14 15.72
C ARG A 196 12.24 -3.76 15.21
N ALA A 197 12.71 -3.37 14.03
CA ALA A 197 12.37 -2.10 13.39
C ALA A 197 10.89 -1.97 13.03
N CYS A 198 10.14 -3.06 12.96
CA CYS A 198 8.68 -3.06 12.79
C CYS A 198 7.95 -2.67 14.07
N ASN A 199 8.59 -2.73 15.23
CA ASN A 199 7.95 -2.36 16.51
C ASN A 199 8.66 -1.18 17.19
N ASN A 200 9.81 -0.75 16.67
CA ASN A 200 10.61 0.35 17.22
C ASN A 200 11.05 1.26 16.08
N TYR A 201 10.19 2.24 15.78
CA TYR A 201 10.38 3.28 14.78
C TYR A 201 9.82 4.61 15.28
N ILE A 202 10.24 5.70 14.64
CA ILE A 202 9.71 7.05 14.85
C ILE A 202 8.73 7.36 13.72
N THR A 203 7.58 7.95 14.04
CA THR A 203 6.59 8.35 13.02
C THR A 203 6.93 9.71 12.42
N LEU A 204 6.75 9.84 11.11
CA LEU A 204 6.77 11.12 10.38
C LEU A 204 5.38 11.31 9.76
N ASP A 205 4.72 12.40 10.13
CA ASP A 205 3.29 12.65 9.84
C ASP A 205 3.05 14.05 9.25
N GLU A 206 4.11 14.69 8.75
CA GLU A 206 3.99 16.03 8.20
C GLU A 206 3.24 15.96 6.86
N PRO A 207 2.03 16.57 6.72
CA PRO A 207 1.23 16.46 5.50
C PRO A 207 1.92 17.06 4.27
N GLN A 208 2.85 18.00 4.50
CA GLN A 208 3.64 18.62 3.45
C GLN A 208 4.57 17.62 2.74
N ARG A 209 4.83 16.42 3.29
CA ARG A 209 5.68 15.40 2.65
C ARG A 209 5.10 14.82 1.36
N SER A 210 3.80 15.01 1.12
CA SER A 210 3.14 14.53 -0.10
C SER A 210 3.80 15.05 -1.37
N VAL A 211 3.97 14.17 -2.35
CA VAL A 211 4.40 14.54 -3.72
C VAL A 211 3.46 15.55 -4.40
N HIS A 212 2.24 15.70 -3.90
CA HIS A 212 1.27 16.69 -4.40
C HIS A 212 1.37 18.03 -3.69
N TYR A 213 2.07 18.11 -2.56
CA TYR A 213 2.27 19.37 -1.84
C TYR A 213 3.33 20.22 -2.56
N GLN A 214 2.93 21.40 -3.02
CA GLN A 214 3.80 22.35 -3.70
C GLN A 214 4.06 23.56 -2.80
N ILE A 215 5.32 23.99 -2.74
CA ILE A 215 5.70 25.28 -2.13
C ILE A 215 5.86 26.34 -3.21
N ASP A 216 5.56 27.59 -2.87
CA ASP A 216 5.98 28.75 -3.65
C ASP A 216 7.30 29.27 -3.06
N PRO A 217 8.43 29.12 -3.77
CA PRO A 217 9.74 29.54 -3.29
C PRO A 217 9.86 31.07 -3.10
N ASN A 218 8.91 31.86 -3.61
CA ASN A 218 8.89 33.32 -3.50
C ASN A 218 8.07 33.82 -2.30
N THR A 219 7.34 32.94 -1.61
CA THR A 219 6.57 33.30 -0.42
C THR A 219 7.39 32.97 0.83
N GLY A 220 7.81 34.01 1.56
CA GLY A 220 8.59 33.87 2.81
C GLY A 220 7.82 33.28 3.99
N THR A 221 6.58 32.83 3.78
CA THR A 221 5.61 32.43 4.80
C THR A 221 5.46 30.91 4.98
N SER A 222 6.02 30.08 4.11
CA SER A 222 5.96 28.61 4.29
C SER A 222 7.16 28.10 5.10
N THR A 223 6.89 27.49 6.26
CA THR A 223 7.90 26.73 7.00
C THR A 223 8.26 25.47 6.21
N LEU A 224 9.36 25.56 5.47
CA LEU A 224 9.87 24.48 4.64
C LEU A 224 10.19 23.24 5.47
N LEU A 225 9.79 22.07 4.95
CA LEU A 225 10.31 20.80 5.45
C LEU A 225 11.81 20.74 5.21
N CYS A 226 12.52 20.50 6.30
CA CYS A 226 13.96 20.40 6.32
C CYS A 226 14.36 19.13 7.09
N ASP A 227 14.72 18.06 6.38
CA ASP A 227 15.17 16.81 7.00
C ASP A 227 16.62 16.86 7.53
N LYS A 228 17.20 18.07 7.57
CA LYS A 228 18.41 18.43 8.32
C LYS A 228 18.10 19.03 9.70
N ARG A 229 16.95 19.68 9.89
CA ARG A 229 16.54 20.31 11.16
C ARG A 229 15.40 19.53 11.83
N SER A 230 14.67 18.71 11.07
CA SER A 230 13.60 17.86 11.56
C SER A 230 14.11 16.77 12.52
N GLU A 231 13.16 16.04 13.09
CA GLU A 231 13.32 14.88 13.96
C GLU A 231 14.06 13.69 13.33
N VAL A 232 14.51 13.80 12.07
CA VAL A 232 15.35 12.80 11.41
C VAL A 232 16.76 12.76 12.03
N LYS A 233 16.99 11.69 12.77
CA LYS A 233 18.24 11.29 13.43
C LYS A 233 18.88 10.18 12.61
N ASN A 234 20.18 10.30 12.39
CA ASN A 234 20.94 9.26 11.71
C ASN A 234 20.82 7.93 12.48
N GLY A 235 20.47 6.87 11.75
CA GLY A 235 20.51 5.50 12.29
C GLY A 235 19.21 5.04 12.95
N SER A 236 18.20 5.89 13.07
CA SER A 236 16.85 5.52 13.52
C SER A 236 15.99 4.98 12.38
N TRP A 237 15.01 4.16 12.72
CA TRP A 237 13.97 3.69 11.79
C TRP A 237 12.76 4.61 11.84
N TYR A 238 12.17 4.87 10.68
CA TYR A 238 11.06 5.79 10.52
C TYR A 238 9.90 5.13 9.79
N ARG A 239 8.67 5.49 10.16
CA ARG A 239 7.45 5.13 9.43
C ARG A 239 6.74 6.41 9.01
N PHE A 240 6.43 6.53 7.72
CA PHE A 240 5.58 7.61 7.23
C PHE A 240 4.11 7.26 7.49
N VAL A 241 3.35 8.21 7.98
CA VAL A 241 1.91 8.07 8.29
C VAL A 241 1.14 9.33 7.88
N GLY A 242 -0.19 9.24 7.91
CA GLY A 242 -1.14 10.33 7.68
C GLY A 242 -1.25 10.86 6.25
N GLU A 243 -1.83 12.06 6.13
CA GLU A 243 -2.28 12.68 4.87
C GLU A 243 -1.13 13.05 3.93
N GLY A 244 0.10 13.14 4.45
CA GLY A 244 1.30 13.33 3.64
C GLY A 244 1.61 12.12 2.77
N GLY A 245 1.07 10.95 3.10
CA GLY A 245 1.35 9.68 2.44
C GLY A 245 2.10 8.73 3.36
N VAL A 246 1.95 7.43 3.10
CA VAL A 246 2.38 6.36 4.01
C VAL A 246 3.61 5.58 3.51
N THR A 247 4.08 5.87 2.30
CA THR A 247 5.28 5.26 1.71
C THR A 247 6.17 6.31 1.07
N MET A 248 7.48 6.06 0.99
CA MET A 248 8.39 6.95 0.29
C MET A 248 8.11 6.90 -1.22
N ALA A 249 8.06 8.04 -1.89
CA ALA A 249 7.84 8.08 -3.34
C ALA A 249 8.93 7.29 -4.08
N THR A 250 8.54 6.36 -4.96
CA THR A 250 9.47 5.55 -5.78
C THR A 250 9.66 6.10 -7.19
N GLU A 251 8.89 7.14 -7.52
CA GLU A 251 9.00 7.91 -8.73
C GLU A 251 9.49 9.32 -8.39
N ARG A 252 10.23 9.92 -9.32
CA ARG A 252 10.68 11.30 -9.18
C ARG A 252 9.47 12.25 -9.16
N PRO A 253 9.38 13.17 -8.19
CA PRO A 253 8.35 14.21 -8.20
C PRO A 253 8.41 15.09 -9.45
N LEU A 254 7.25 15.56 -9.90
CA LEU A 254 7.07 16.22 -11.20
C LEU A 254 8.01 17.42 -11.41
N SER A 255 8.23 18.21 -10.37
CA SER A 255 9.12 19.37 -10.36
C SER A 255 9.90 19.45 -9.05
N THR A 256 10.90 20.34 -9.01
CA THR A 256 11.40 20.87 -7.74
C THR A 256 10.28 21.58 -6.97
N ASN A 257 10.52 21.99 -5.72
CA ASN A 257 9.54 22.68 -4.88
C ASN A 257 8.29 21.83 -4.55
N ARG A 258 8.49 20.52 -4.41
CA ARG A 258 7.47 19.54 -3.99
C ARG A 258 7.81 18.96 -2.62
N CYS A 259 6.84 18.31 -1.99
CA CYS A 259 7.02 17.64 -0.70
C CYS A 259 7.45 18.62 0.41
N GLY A 260 6.92 19.85 0.35
CA GLY A 260 7.18 20.87 1.37
C GLY A 260 8.61 21.41 1.35
N THR A 261 9.42 21.09 0.34
CA THR A 261 10.84 21.43 0.28
C THR A 261 11.27 21.84 -1.13
N HIS A 262 12.47 22.37 -1.24
CA HIS A 262 13.05 22.83 -2.50
C HIS A 262 13.52 21.66 -3.39
N ALA A 263 14.31 20.75 -2.84
CA ALA A 263 14.88 19.58 -3.50
C ALA A 263 14.22 18.29 -2.97
N PRO A 264 13.10 17.85 -3.57
CA PRO A 264 12.39 16.66 -3.12
C PRO A 264 13.24 15.39 -3.25
N VAL A 265 13.19 14.54 -2.23
CA VAL A 265 13.95 13.29 -2.16
C VAL A 265 13.02 12.10 -2.39
N TRP A 266 13.34 11.26 -3.37
CA TRP A 266 12.58 10.06 -3.76
C TRP A 266 13.50 8.83 -3.79
N MET A 267 12.91 7.64 -3.73
CA MET A 267 13.64 6.37 -3.67
C MET A 267 13.71 5.69 -5.04
N ARG A 268 14.91 5.24 -5.44
CA ARG A 268 15.07 4.42 -6.64
C ARG A 268 14.70 2.96 -6.36
N GLY A 269 13.91 2.40 -7.27
CA GLY A 269 13.48 1.02 -7.23
C GLY A 269 12.27 0.81 -6.32
N ARG A 270 11.70 -0.39 -6.40
CA ARG A 270 10.49 -0.76 -5.66
C ARG A 270 10.72 -0.95 -4.16
N HIS A 271 9.68 -0.79 -3.36
CA HIS A 271 9.69 -1.25 -1.97
C HIS A 271 9.94 -2.79 -1.90
N PRO A 272 10.63 -3.29 -0.87
CA PRO A 272 10.85 -4.74 -0.68
C PRO A 272 9.55 -5.50 -0.37
N ASN A 273 9.55 -6.82 -0.55
CA ASN A 273 8.58 -7.71 0.07
C ASN A 273 9.02 -8.06 1.51
N VAL A 274 8.09 -8.56 2.33
CA VAL A 274 8.39 -9.00 3.71
C VAL A 274 9.51 -10.06 3.75
N THR A 275 9.53 -10.96 2.76
CA THR A 275 10.55 -12.01 2.62
C THR A 275 11.93 -11.50 2.24
N ASP A 276 12.03 -10.30 1.67
CA ASP A 276 13.32 -9.72 1.26
C ASP A 276 14.12 -9.21 2.47
N GLY A 277 13.46 -9.08 3.63
CA GLY A 277 14.05 -8.54 4.84
C GLY A 277 14.49 -7.09 4.66
N VAL A 278 15.62 -6.73 5.28
CA VAL A 278 16.17 -5.37 5.20
C VAL A 278 16.95 -5.23 3.90
N VAL A 279 16.46 -4.41 2.98
CA VAL A 279 17.13 -4.10 1.71
C VAL A 279 17.75 -2.71 1.74
N THR A 280 18.87 -2.54 1.02
CA THR A 280 19.45 -1.22 0.77
C THR A 280 18.83 -0.61 -0.47
N ARG A 281 18.45 0.68 -0.40
CA ARG A 281 17.92 1.45 -1.53
C ARG A 281 18.66 2.76 -1.67
N THR A 282 18.86 3.20 -2.91
CA THR A 282 19.40 4.53 -3.21
C THR A 282 18.25 5.53 -3.25
N VAL A 283 18.38 6.65 -2.56
CA VAL A 283 17.50 7.81 -2.72
C VAL A 283 18.18 8.90 -3.52
N CYS A 284 17.36 9.74 -4.14
CA CYS A 284 17.75 10.79 -5.06
C CYS A 284 17.06 12.09 -4.70
N ALA A 285 17.84 13.16 -4.59
CA ALA A 285 17.33 14.52 -4.48
C ALA A 285 17.23 15.14 -5.88
N PHE A 286 16.01 15.51 -6.27
CA PHE A 286 15.76 16.19 -7.53
C PHE A 286 16.03 17.69 -7.38
N TRP A 287 17.00 18.22 -8.14
CA TRP A 287 17.35 19.63 -8.08
C TRP A 287 17.95 20.11 -9.42
N ASP A 288 17.64 21.35 -9.80
CA ASP A 288 18.31 22.05 -10.91
C ASP A 288 18.28 21.26 -12.24
N GLY A 289 17.10 20.72 -12.59
CA GLY A 289 16.92 19.91 -13.79
C GLY A 289 17.61 18.54 -13.77
N ASN A 290 18.36 18.21 -12.71
CA ASN A 290 18.96 16.90 -12.52
C ASN A 290 18.13 16.05 -11.55
N ASP A 291 17.49 15.03 -12.13
CA ASP A 291 16.63 14.04 -11.48
C ASP A 291 17.22 13.38 -10.22
N CYS A 292 18.56 13.37 -10.10
CA CYS A 292 19.27 12.85 -8.94
C CYS A 292 20.59 13.60 -8.74
N LYS A 293 20.50 14.91 -8.50
CA LYS A 293 21.66 15.78 -8.25
C LYS A 293 22.51 15.27 -7.09
N TRP A 294 21.85 14.80 -6.04
CA TRP A 294 22.50 14.14 -4.90
C TRP A 294 21.84 12.80 -4.64
N SER A 295 22.65 11.83 -4.21
CA SER A 295 22.17 10.51 -3.84
C SER A 295 22.85 9.96 -2.62
N TRP A 296 22.15 9.10 -1.88
CA TRP A 296 22.72 8.32 -0.79
C TRP A 296 21.90 7.05 -0.58
N GLU A 297 22.43 6.14 0.22
CA GLU A 297 21.75 4.91 0.58
C GLU A 297 20.96 5.04 1.87
N ILE A 298 19.81 4.36 1.89
CA ILE A 298 18.97 4.10 3.06
C ILE A 298 18.71 2.59 3.17
N LYS A 299 18.19 2.15 4.31
CA LYS A 299 17.64 0.80 4.44
C LYS A 299 16.12 0.84 4.45
N VAL A 300 15.49 -0.14 3.84
CA VAL A 300 14.03 -0.27 3.78
C VAL A 300 13.65 -1.68 4.19
N LEU A 301 12.58 -1.79 4.95
CA LEU A 301 12.04 -3.06 5.41
C LEU A 301 10.53 -3.03 5.22
N SER A 302 9.99 -4.08 4.62
CA SER A 302 8.56 -4.36 4.63
C SER A 302 8.22 -5.10 5.91
N CYS A 303 7.30 -4.54 6.69
CA CYS A 303 6.88 -5.11 7.95
C CYS A 303 5.58 -5.90 7.80
N PRO A 304 5.37 -6.92 8.64
CA PRO A 304 4.05 -7.51 8.81
C PRO A 304 3.03 -6.40 9.13
N GLY A 305 1.91 -6.37 8.39
CA GLY A 305 0.93 -5.27 8.44
C GLY A 305 1.00 -4.29 7.28
N ASP A 306 1.68 -4.63 6.17
CA ASP A 306 1.69 -3.88 4.91
C ASP A 306 2.12 -2.41 5.04
N TYR A 307 3.07 -2.14 5.93
CA TYR A 307 3.76 -0.86 5.99
C TYR A 307 5.26 -1.04 5.86
N PHE A 308 5.93 0.07 5.56
CA PHE A 308 7.37 0.11 5.41
C PHE A 308 7.98 0.95 6.51
N VAL A 309 9.15 0.50 6.96
CA VAL A 309 10.02 1.30 7.81
C VAL A 309 11.32 1.58 7.08
N TYR A 310 11.83 2.78 7.26
CA TYR A 310 12.97 3.32 6.55
C TYR A 310 14.04 3.73 7.54
N LYS A 311 15.25 3.20 7.39
CA LYS A 311 16.42 3.69 8.13
C LYS A 311 16.98 4.89 7.40
N LEU A 312 16.43 6.05 7.72
CA LEU A 312 16.74 7.30 7.04
C LEU A 312 18.07 7.90 7.51
N ARG A 313 18.63 8.75 6.66
CA ARG A 313 19.78 9.60 7.00
C ARG A 313 19.32 11.04 7.11
N LYS A 314 19.90 11.75 8.06
CA LYS A 314 19.78 13.19 8.17
C LYS A 314 20.28 13.83 6.88
N ALA A 315 19.49 14.74 6.31
CA ALA A 315 19.87 15.43 5.09
C ALA A 315 21.10 16.32 5.32
N LYS A 316 21.92 16.49 4.27
CA LYS A 316 23.10 17.37 4.33
C LYS A 316 22.72 18.85 4.31
N GLU A 317 21.63 19.22 3.64
CA GLU A 317 21.11 20.57 3.54
C GLU A 317 19.63 20.67 3.90
N CYS A 318 19.18 21.85 4.32
CA CYS A 318 17.78 22.06 4.71
C CYS A 318 16.80 22.09 3.55
N LEU A 319 17.32 22.24 2.35
CA LEU A 319 16.55 22.25 1.12
C LEU A 319 16.11 20.84 0.68
N LEU A 320 16.34 19.80 1.48
CA LEU A 320 15.98 18.41 1.17
C LEU A 320 14.98 17.87 2.19
N ALA A 321 13.97 17.15 1.69
CA ALA A 321 13.02 16.38 2.48
C ALA A 321 12.57 15.13 1.73
N TYR A 322 12.34 14.04 2.47
CA TYR A 322 11.82 12.79 1.93
C TYR A 322 10.35 12.92 1.56
N CYS A 323 10.07 12.64 0.28
CA CYS A 323 8.73 12.66 -0.29
C CYS A 323 7.97 11.39 -0.01
N THR A 324 6.67 11.54 0.16
CA THR A 324 5.75 10.43 0.39
C THR A 324 4.58 10.42 -0.59
N THR A 325 3.99 9.25 -0.75
CA THR A 325 2.78 8.97 -1.54
C THR A 325 1.87 8.03 -0.75
N GLY A 326 0.57 8.09 -1.02
CA GLY A 326 -0.48 7.34 -0.31
C GLY A 326 -1.68 7.03 -1.19
#